data_AF-A0A529LG79-F1
#
_entry.id   AF-A0A529LG79-F1
#
_cell.length_a   1.000
_cell.length_b   1.000
_cell.length_c   1.000
_cell.angle_alpha   90.00
_cell.angle_beta   90.00
_cell.angle_gamma   90.00
#
_symmetry.space_group_name_H-M   'P 1'
#
loop_
_entity.id
_entity.type
_entity.pdbx_description
1 polymer ?
#
loop_
_entity_poly.entity_id
_entity_poly.type
_entity_poly.pdbx_seq_one_letter_code
_entity_poly.pdbx_strand_id
1 'polypeptide(L)'
;DLDMVFLGSSGSEAMEAAVKLAERAAGPKRPKIVYAENSFHGKTKGVLAITDGRLYRADFKVADNVVRVPFADIDAVERLFKSDPEIGVIVLETIQGGGGIIQAEAQYWQKLRALCDQHG
;
A
#
# COMPACT_ATOMS: atom_id res chain seq x y z
N ASP A 1 -13.30 14.96 -1.10
CA ASP A 1 -12.36 15.80 -0.33
C ASP A 1 -11.87 15.07 0.90
N LEU A 2 -10.81 15.59 1.55
CA LEU A 2 -10.27 15.07 2.80
C LEU A 2 -10.74 15.97 3.95
N ASP A 3 -11.57 15.43 4.85
CA ASP A 3 -12.27 16.23 5.87
C ASP A 3 -11.81 15.97 7.32
N MET A 4 -10.92 14.99 7.51
CA MET A 4 -10.42 14.61 8.84
C MET A 4 -8.90 14.46 8.83
N VAL A 5 -8.28 14.77 9.98
CA VAL A 5 -6.84 14.66 10.19
C VAL A 5 -6.57 13.86 11.46
N PHE A 6 -5.64 12.92 11.36
CA PHE A 6 -4.97 12.29 12.50
C PHE A 6 -3.56 12.88 12.61
N LEU A 7 -3.19 13.33 13.82
CA LEU A 7 -1.85 13.86 14.09
C LEU A 7 -1.02 12.77 14.79
N GLY A 8 0.13 12.45 14.19
CA GLY A 8 1.15 11.58 14.75
C GLY A 8 2.49 12.29 14.88
N SER A 9 3.46 11.63 15.49
CA SER A 9 4.81 12.14 15.77
C SER A 9 5.83 11.76 14.70
N SER A 10 5.46 10.90 13.75
CA SER A 10 6.34 10.44 12.67
C SER A 10 5.57 9.98 11.43
N GLY A 11 6.28 9.82 10.31
CA GLY A 11 5.71 9.23 9.10
C GLY A 11 5.27 7.76 9.28
N SER A 12 5.99 6.98 10.10
CA SER A 12 5.58 5.60 10.41
C SER A 12 4.26 5.57 11.20
N GLU A 13 4.10 6.46 12.19
CA GLU A 13 2.82 6.56 12.93
C GLU A 13 1.66 7.02 12.04
N ALA A 14 1.91 7.97 11.14
CA ALA A 14 0.91 8.40 10.17
C ALA A 14 0.49 7.23 9.25
N MET A 15 1.44 6.41 8.79
CA MET A 15 1.15 5.23 7.97
C MET A 15 0.43 4.13 8.74
N GLU A 16 0.78 3.86 10.00
CA GLU A 16 0.03 2.91 10.86
C GLU A 16 -1.43 3.36 11.00
N ALA A 17 -1.67 4.66 11.22
CA ALA A 17 -3.03 5.19 11.31
C ALA A 17 -3.80 5.07 9.98
N ALA A 18 -3.16 5.40 8.85
CA ALA A 18 -3.77 5.31 7.53
C ALA A 18 -4.14 3.87 7.15
N VAL A 19 -3.23 2.91 7.35
CA VAL A 19 -3.48 1.49 7.06
C VAL A 19 -4.60 0.93 7.94
N LYS A 20 -4.58 1.21 9.26
CA LYS A 20 -5.65 0.77 10.17
C LYS A 20 -7.01 1.34 9.80
N LEU A 21 -7.06 2.61 9.37
CA LEU A 21 -8.30 3.24 8.91
C LEU A 21 -8.80 2.56 7.62
N ALA A 22 -7.92 2.33 6.66
CA ALA A 22 -8.25 1.70 5.39
C ALA A 22 -8.72 0.24 5.58
N GLU A 23 -8.00 -0.56 6.38
CA GLU A 23 -8.40 -1.94 6.71
C GLU A 23 -9.77 -1.97 7.42
N ARG A 24 -10.00 -1.06 8.37
CA ARG A 24 -11.30 -0.97 9.07
C ARG A 24 -12.44 -0.64 8.10
N ALA A 25 -12.18 0.24 7.12
CA ALA A 25 -13.18 0.61 6.11
C ALA A 25 -13.44 -0.52 5.11
N ALA A 26 -12.40 -1.23 4.66
CA ALA A 26 -12.52 -2.38 3.78
C ALA A 26 -13.27 -3.55 4.44
N GLY A 27 -13.12 -3.68 5.77
CA GLY A 27 -13.82 -4.66 6.59
C GLY A 27 -13.15 -6.04 6.62
N PRO A 28 -13.61 -6.94 7.51
CA PRO A 28 -12.90 -8.19 7.82
C PRO A 28 -12.85 -9.21 6.69
N LYS A 29 -13.65 -9.03 5.63
CA LYS A 29 -13.64 -9.89 4.43
C LYS A 29 -12.59 -9.47 3.41
N ARG A 30 -12.03 -8.26 3.54
CA ARG A 30 -11.05 -7.68 2.62
C ARG A 30 -9.79 -7.20 3.36
N PRO A 31 -9.12 -8.07 4.14
CA PRO A 31 -8.03 -7.66 5.02
C PRO A 31 -6.70 -7.42 4.30
N LYS A 32 -6.56 -7.79 3.02
CA LYS A 32 -5.25 -7.78 2.36
C LYS A 32 -4.87 -6.39 1.87
N ILE A 33 -3.61 -6.04 2.10
CA ILE A 33 -3.00 -4.77 1.71
C ILE A 33 -2.02 -4.98 0.57
N VAL A 34 -2.22 -4.27 -0.53
CA VAL A 34 -1.29 -4.23 -1.65
C VAL A 34 -0.25 -3.14 -1.43
N TYR A 35 1.01 -3.47 -1.68
CA TYR A 35 2.14 -2.53 -1.67
C TYR A 35 3.07 -2.77 -2.85
N ALA A 36 3.86 -1.77 -3.24
CA ALA A 36 4.77 -1.89 -4.38
C ALA A 36 6.15 -2.44 -4.00
N GLU A 37 6.78 -3.12 -4.96
CA GLU A 37 8.21 -3.38 -4.98
C GLU A 37 9.00 -2.08 -4.77
N ASN A 38 10.09 -2.13 -4.00
CA ASN A 38 10.92 -1.00 -3.61
C ASN A 38 10.23 0.09 -2.75
N SER A 39 9.04 -0.18 -2.18
CA SER A 39 8.34 0.78 -1.33
C SER A 39 9.07 1.09 -0.01
N PHE A 40 8.87 2.30 0.51
CA PHE A 40 9.27 2.67 1.86
C PHE A 40 8.14 3.39 2.59
N HIS A 41 7.53 2.72 3.58
CA HIS A 41 6.39 3.26 4.36
C HIS A 41 6.68 3.40 5.86
N GLY A 42 7.90 3.07 6.30
CA GLY A 42 8.33 3.23 7.68
C GLY A 42 8.97 1.98 8.26
N LYS A 43 9.24 2.02 9.57
CA LYS A 43 9.95 0.93 10.27
C LYS A 43 9.28 0.47 11.57
N THR A 44 8.11 1.01 11.93
CA THR A 44 7.29 0.38 12.95
C THR A 44 6.79 -0.96 12.44
N LYS A 45 6.55 -1.92 13.35
CA LYS A 45 6.37 -3.33 12.97
C LYS A 45 5.17 -3.58 12.05
N GLY A 46 4.10 -2.78 12.14
CA GLY A 46 2.94 -2.89 11.26
C GLY A 46 3.29 -2.47 9.83
N VAL A 47 3.74 -1.22 9.64
CA VAL A 47 4.08 -0.69 8.30
C VAL A 47 5.37 -1.27 7.71
N LEU A 48 6.21 -1.93 8.51
CA LEU A 48 7.33 -2.71 8.02
C LEU A 48 6.87 -3.88 7.12
N ALA A 49 5.64 -4.38 7.31
CA ALA A 49 5.05 -5.41 6.45
C ALA A 49 4.87 -4.96 5.00
N ILE A 50 4.74 -3.64 4.78
CA ILE A 50 4.55 -3.01 3.47
C ILE A 50 5.75 -2.14 3.05
N THR A 51 6.85 -2.18 3.80
CA THR A 51 8.13 -1.58 3.39
C THR A 51 8.97 -2.66 2.73
N ASP A 52 9.22 -2.50 1.43
CA ASP A 52 9.96 -3.48 0.65
C ASP A 52 11.47 -3.30 0.80
N GLY A 53 12.21 -4.39 0.65
CA GLY A 53 13.67 -4.38 0.72
C GLY A 53 14.23 -5.24 1.85
N ARG A 54 15.14 -6.13 1.47
CA ARG A 54 15.80 -7.09 2.38
C ARG A 54 16.50 -6.38 3.55
N LEU A 55 17.13 -5.23 3.30
CA LEU A 55 17.82 -4.43 4.32
C LEU A 55 16.91 -4.03 5.49
N TYR A 56 15.62 -3.82 5.24
CA TYR A 56 14.69 -3.36 6.27
C TYR A 56 13.91 -4.50 6.92
N ARG A 57 13.55 -5.53 6.15
CA ARG A 57 12.56 -6.55 6.56
C ARG A 57 13.16 -7.92 6.95
N ALA A 58 14.31 -8.31 6.42
CA ALA A 58 14.73 -9.73 6.33
C ALA A 58 14.69 -10.53 7.63
N ASP A 59 15.03 -9.89 8.76
CA ASP A 59 15.19 -10.58 10.04
C ASP A 59 13.95 -10.45 10.95
N PHE A 60 12.86 -9.85 10.46
CA PHE A 60 11.66 -9.58 11.24
C PHE A 60 10.45 -10.36 10.76
N LYS A 61 9.73 -10.99 11.70
CA LYS A 61 8.36 -11.47 11.45
C LYS A 61 7.40 -10.29 11.47
N VAL A 62 6.69 -10.09 10.38
CA VAL A 62 5.71 -9.02 10.15
C VAL A 62 4.37 -9.63 9.73
N ALA A 63 3.33 -8.79 9.61
CA ALA A 63 2.02 -9.22 9.14
C ALA A 63 2.09 -9.87 7.74
N ASP A 64 1.27 -10.89 7.51
CA ASP A 64 1.27 -11.72 6.30
C ASP A 64 0.09 -11.41 5.36
N ASN A 65 -0.88 -10.61 5.79
CA ASN A 65 -1.99 -10.09 4.98
C ASN A 65 -1.54 -8.98 3.99
N VAL A 66 -0.37 -9.13 3.40
CA VAL A 66 0.24 -8.15 2.48
C VAL A 66 0.56 -8.82 1.15
N VAL A 67 0.31 -8.09 0.06
CA VAL A 67 0.55 -8.56 -1.31
C VAL A 67 1.45 -7.56 -2.02
N ARG A 68 2.57 -8.05 -2.54
CA ARG A 68 3.54 -7.23 -3.29
C ARG A 68 3.16 -7.17 -4.77
N VAL A 69 3.23 -5.99 -5.37
CA VAL A 69 3.12 -5.78 -6.83
C VAL A 69 4.31 -5.02 -7.40
N PRO A 70 4.67 -5.19 -8.68
CA PRO A 70 5.60 -4.28 -9.34
C PRO A 70 5.08 -2.84 -9.33
N PHE A 71 5.97 -1.87 -9.06
CA PHE A 71 5.61 -0.46 -9.15
C PHE A 71 5.27 -0.09 -10.60
N ALA A 72 4.26 0.77 -10.79
CA ALA A 72 3.81 1.26 -12.10
C ALA A 72 3.26 0.19 -13.08
N ASP A 73 2.98 -1.04 -12.63
CA ASP A 73 2.33 -2.08 -13.44
C ASP A 73 0.82 -2.14 -13.13
N ILE A 74 0.01 -1.49 -13.97
CA ILE A 74 -1.45 -1.45 -13.78
C ILE A 74 -2.11 -2.80 -14.05
N ASP A 75 -1.56 -3.59 -14.98
CA ASP A 75 -2.12 -4.88 -15.33
C ASP A 75 -1.91 -5.87 -14.18
N ALA A 76 -0.82 -5.75 -13.42
CA ALA A 76 -0.61 -6.51 -12.19
C ALA A 76 -1.67 -6.20 -11.13
N VAL A 77 -2.01 -4.93 -10.94
CA VAL A 77 -3.07 -4.52 -10.00
C VAL A 77 -4.44 -5.04 -10.46
N GLU A 78 -4.75 -4.95 -11.76
CA GLU A 78 -6.00 -5.48 -12.31
C GLU A 78 -6.11 -7.00 -12.13
N ARG A 79 -5.01 -7.74 -12.36
CA ARG A 79 -4.96 -9.18 -12.11
C ARG A 79 -5.22 -9.52 -10.65
N LEU A 80 -4.64 -8.77 -9.70
CA LEU A 80 -4.87 -8.98 -8.27
C LEU A 80 -6.35 -8.86 -7.90
N PHE A 81 -7.00 -7.75 -8.30
CA PHE A 81 -8.42 -7.56 -8.02
C PHE A 81 -9.31 -8.66 -8.62
N LYS A 82 -8.95 -9.21 -9.78
CA LYS A 82 -9.66 -10.35 -10.39
C LYS A 82 -9.44 -11.65 -9.65
N SER A 83 -8.22 -11.89 -9.16
CA SER A 83 -7.82 -13.17 -8.58
C SER A 83 -8.11 -13.31 -7.08
N ASP A 84 -8.18 -12.19 -6.35
CA ASP A 84 -8.21 -12.21 -4.90
C ASP A 84 -9.29 -11.25 -4.36
N PRO A 85 -10.46 -11.79 -3.93
CA PRO A 85 -11.54 -10.97 -3.40
C PRO A 85 -11.24 -10.40 -2.02
N GLU A 86 -10.13 -10.79 -1.38
CA GLU A 86 -9.73 -10.30 -0.05
C GLU A 86 -8.90 -9.00 -0.10
N ILE A 87 -8.59 -8.47 -1.29
CA ILE A 87 -7.89 -7.19 -1.45
C ILE A 87 -8.81 -6.03 -1.03
N GLY A 88 -8.38 -5.28 0.00
CA GLY A 88 -9.13 -4.15 0.53
C GLY A 88 -8.38 -2.82 0.50
N VAL A 89 -7.04 -2.85 0.50
CA VAL A 89 -6.23 -1.64 0.65
C VAL A 89 -5.12 -1.63 -0.40
N ILE A 90 -4.86 -0.48 -1.01
CA ILE A 90 -3.67 -0.23 -1.84
C ILE A 90 -2.87 0.91 -1.22
N VAL A 91 -1.58 0.68 -0.98
CA VAL A 91 -0.65 1.68 -0.43
C VAL A 91 0.50 1.88 -1.40
N LEU A 92 0.70 3.11 -1.87
CA LEU A 92 1.75 3.47 -2.83
C LEU A 92 2.31 4.86 -2.54
N GLU A 93 3.58 5.06 -2.87
CA GLU A 93 4.20 6.38 -3.03
C GLU A 93 3.91 6.90 -4.44
N THR A 94 3.61 8.20 -4.60
CA THR A 94 3.45 8.81 -5.95
C THR A 94 4.77 8.89 -6.71
N ILE A 95 5.86 9.04 -5.98
CA ILE A 95 7.25 8.95 -6.43
C ILE A 95 7.98 8.12 -5.39
N GLN A 96 8.55 6.98 -5.78
CA GLN A 96 9.31 6.15 -4.84
C GLN A 96 10.63 6.82 -4.52
N GLY A 97 10.74 7.38 -3.31
CA GLY A 97 11.94 8.06 -2.86
C GLY A 97 13.05 7.06 -2.58
N GLY A 98 12.78 6.15 -1.63
CA GLY A 98 13.74 5.11 -1.19
C GLY A 98 14.11 4.11 -2.28
N GLY A 99 13.24 3.94 -3.28
CA GLY A 99 13.48 3.07 -4.45
C GLY A 99 14.39 3.67 -5.52
N GLY A 100 14.81 4.94 -5.39
CA GLY A 100 15.71 5.59 -6.35
C GLY A 100 15.04 6.64 -7.25
N ILE A 101 14.05 7.37 -6.73
CA ILE A 101 13.33 8.43 -7.44
C ILE A 101 12.60 7.89 -8.69
N ILE A 102 11.78 6.86 -8.48
CA ILE A 102 11.03 6.19 -9.55
C ILE A 102 9.64 6.81 -9.66
N GLN A 103 9.22 7.16 -10.88
CA GLN A 103 7.93 7.79 -11.15
C GLN A 103 7.10 6.92 -12.11
N ALA A 104 5.79 6.92 -11.92
CA ALA A 104 4.84 6.34 -12.87
C ALA A 104 4.23 7.45 -13.73
N GLU A 105 3.87 7.10 -14.96
CA GLU A 105 3.14 7.98 -15.87
C GLU A 105 1.78 8.40 -15.30
N ALA A 106 1.28 9.58 -15.66
CA ALA A 106 0.02 10.12 -15.15
C ALA A 106 -1.18 9.17 -15.37
N GLN A 107 -1.18 8.45 -16.50
CA GLN A 107 -2.23 7.50 -16.86
C GLN A 107 -2.27 6.29 -15.91
N TYR A 108 -1.15 5.92 -15.29
CA TYR A 108 -1.13 4.87 -14.27
C TYR A 108 -2.00 5.25 -13.07
N TRP A 109 -1.83 6.47 -12.54
CA TRP A 109 -2.57 6.97 -11.38
C TRP A 109 -4.07 7.10 -11.65
N GLN A 110 -4.43 7.58 -12.86
CA GLN A 110 -5.82 7.67 -13.29
C GLN A 110 -6.49 6.30 -13.34
N LYS A 111 -5.83 5.32 -13.96
CA LYS A 111 -6.34 3.94 -14.04
C LYS A 111 -6.41 3.30 -12.65
N LEU A 112 -5.40 3.49 -11.82
CA LEU A 112 -5.37 2.94 -10.47
C LEU A 112 -6.52 3.46 -9.63
N ARG A 113 -6.78 4.77 -9.65
CA ARG A 113 -7.92 5.37 -8.94
C ARG A 113 -9.24 4.78 -9.43
N ALA A 114 -9.42 4.66 -10.75
CA ALA A 114 -10.62 4.06 -11.33
C ALA A 114 -10.81 2.59 -10.93
N LEU A 115 -9.73 1.80 -10.86
CA LEU A 115 -9.78 0.43 -10.36
C LEU A 115 -10.19 0.36 -8.89
N CYS A 116 -9.62 1.22 -8.03
CA CYS A 116 -10.05 1.29 -6.64
C CYS A 116 -11.55 1.64 -6.56
N ASP A 117 -12.03 2.64 -7.31
CA ASP A 117 -13.46 3.01 -7.32
C ASP A 117 -14.36 1.87 -7.80
N GLN A 118 -13.92 1.09 -8.79
CA GLN A 118 -14.63 -0.07 -9.32
C GLN A 118 -14.72 -1.23 -8.30
N HIS A 119 -13.67 -1.41 -7.48
CA HIS A 119 -13.53 -2.54 -6.57
C HIS A 119 -13.85 -2.21 -5.09
N GLY A 120 -14.12 -0.94 -4.78
CA GLY A 120 -14.58 -0.44 -3.47
C GLY A 120 -13.43 -0.05 -2.56
#